data_AF-A0A8H5RKB3-F1
#
_entry.id   AF-A0A8H5RKB3-F1
#
_cell.length_a   1.000
_cell.length_b   1.000
_cell.length_c   1.000
_cell.angle_alpha   90.00
_cell.angle_beta   90.00
_cell.angle_gamma   90.00
#
_symmetry.space_group_name_H-M   'P 1'
#
loop_
_entity.id
_entity.type
_entity.pdbx_description
1 polymer ?
#
loop_
_entity_poly.entity_id
_entity_poly.type
_entity_poly.pdbx_seq_one_letter_code
_entity_poly.pdbx_strand_id
1 'polypeptide(L)'
;MLSPAISSTISTPGRARASCEPCRLRKVRCSGEYPKRAGRPKRPCVIVRVPSSPARAPSPAQSNTARIPIVIEERPSLHEPNTDIPPHLTDFESFTPVQSHSDILTQTDINASCTCLSILYLLLNRLRVRTELIVPDDLATLRNAFERATDVLECPKCPLRFFSVLQNAGILGILCVCIAESYVRLIKTIDAKVIEATDKGEKLKVALNPLGQSLTAGDAVLVPIEVSPEQWKSLMYNAVKSEIFGIENHRDKSFVAFIERLEERQARWHTQPIAPDCSPTYQSACSSSDELPLCLTITKAARKVLDPLASTVE
;
A
#
# COMPACT_ATOMS: atom_id res chain seq x y z
N MET A 1 30.06 -2.22 -57.12
CA MET A 1 29.33 -3.29 -56.41
C MET A 1 30.32 -4.37 -56.04
N LEU A 2 30.79 -4.38 -54.79
CA LEU A 2 31.79 -5.31 -54.27
C LEU A 2 31.42 -5.64 -52.82
N SER A 3 31.20 -6.92 -52.53
CA SER A 3 31.25 -7.46 -51.16
C SER A 3 32.65 -7.29 -50.57
N PRO A 4 32.80 -7.32 -49.23
CA PRO A 4 33.53 -8.48 -48.70
C PRO A 4 33.11 -8.99 -47.31
N ALA A 5 33.39 -10.29 -47.14
CA ALA A 5 34.01 -10.98 -46.00
C ALA A 5 33.36 -10.92 -44.60
N ILE A 6 32.85 -12.08 -44.19
CA ILE A 6 32.57 -12.48 -42.82
C ILE A 6 33.89 -12.87 -42.16
N SER A 7 34.33 -12.12 -41.14
CA SER A 7 35.40 -12.55 -40.23
C SER A 7 34.81 -13.28 -39.03
N SER A 8 35.07 -14.58 -38.97
CA SER A 8 34.89 -15.44 -37.81
C SER A 8 36.06 -15.24 -36.83
N THR A 9 35.81 -14.65 -35.67
CA THR A 9 36.75 -14.67 -34.53
C THR A 9 36.47 -15.88 -33.64
N ILE A 10 37.44 -16.79 -33.62
CA ILE A 10 37.61 -17.84 -32.62
C ILE A 10 38.09 -17.17 -31.33
N SER A 11 37.43 -17.42 -30.19
CA SER A 11 37.94 -17.08 -28.87
C SER A 11 38.02 -18.33 -27.99
N THR A 12 39.24 -18.74 -27.69
CA THR A 12 39.66 -19.76 -26.73
C THR A 12 39.40 -19.35 -25.26
N PRO A 13 39.46 -20.31 -24.32
CA PRO A 13 38.72 -20.31 -23.06
C PRO A 13 39.54 -19.72 -21.91
N GLY A 14 38.97 -18.76 -21.18
CA GLY A 14 39.69 -18.15 -20.07
C GLY A 14 38.89 -17.07 -19.36
N ARG A 15 37.71 -17.41 -18.84
CA ARG A 15 37.04 -16.62 -17.80
C ARG A 15 36.17 -17.56 -16.99
N ALA A 16 36.40 -17.59 -15.67
CA ALA A 16 35.56 -18.29 -14.72
C ALA A 16 34.10 -17.88 -14.98
N ARG A 17 33.28 -18.82 -15.47
CA ARG A 17 31.87 -18.55 -15.76
C ARG A 17 31.15 -18.40 -14.43
N ALA A 18 30.62 -17.21 -14.17
CA ALA A 18 29.74 -16.99 -13.03
C ALA A 18 28.56 -17.98 -13.11
N SER A 19 28.25 -18.63 -11.98
CA SER A 19 27.08 -19.50 -11.85
C SER A 19 25.82 -18.74 -12.27
N CYS A 20 24.94 -19.36 -13.06
CA CYS A 20 23.67 -18.73 -13.42
C CYS A 20 22.75 -18.54 -12.20
N GLU A 21 21.85 -17.55 -12.27
CA GLU A 21 20.97 -17.16 -11.17
C GLU A 21 20.16 -18.34 -10.57
N PRO A 22 19.60 -19.27 -11.37
CA PRO A 22 18.90 -20.44 -10.81
C PRO A 22 19.79 -21.38 -9.99
N CYS A 23 21.04 -21.61 -10.42
CA CYS A 23 21.99 -22.43 -9.67
C CYS A 23 22.46 -21.73 -8.40
N ARG A 24 22.61 -20.39 -8.45
CA ARG A 24 22.99 -19.56 -7.31
C ARG A 24 21.90 -19.56 -6.22
N LEU A 25 20.64 -19.39 -6.60
CA LEU A 25 19.49 -19.46 -5.68
C LEU A 25 19.36 -20.85 -5.02
N ARG A 26 19.66 -21.91 -5.76
CA ARG A 26 19.58 -23.29 -5.26
C ARG A 26 20.86 -23.80 -4.58
N LYS A 27 21.90 -22.96 -4.47
CA LYS A 27 23.23 -23.31 -3.92
C LYS A 27 23.81 -24.62 -4.51
N VAL A 28 23.58 -24.87 -5.80
CA VAL A 28 24.13 -26.03 -6.53
C VAL A 28 25.21 -25.60 -7.52
N ARG A 29 26.14 -26.51 -7.84
CA ARG A 29 27.23 -26.24 -8.78
C ARG A 29 26.68 -26.11 -10.21
N CYS A 30 26.99 -25.01 -10.88
CA CYS A 30 26.55 -24.76 -12.25
C CYS A 30 27.49 -25.48 -13.24
N SER A 31 26.95 -26.28 -14.16
CA SER A 31 27.74 -26.98 -15.19
C SER A 31 28.24 -26.05 -16.29
N GLY A 32 27.66 -24.85 -16.45
CA GLY A 32 28.11 -23.84 -17.40
C GLY A 32 27.84 -24.18 -18.88
N GLU A 33 27.18 -25.29 -19.19
CA GLU A 33 26.81 -25.68 -20.56
C GLU A 33 25.46 -25.07 -20.96
N TYR A 34 25.48 -24.06 -21.84
CA TYR A 34 24.29 -23.59 -22.54
C TYR A 34 24.15 -24.37 -23.86
N PRO A 35 23.01 -25.01 -24.16
CA PRO A 35 22.79 -25.57 -25.49
C PRO A 35 22.63 -24.43 -26.49
N LYS A 36 23.66 -24.20 -27.32
CA LYS A 36 23.56 -23.33 -28.50
C LYS A 36 22.76 -24.07 -29.59
N ARG A 37 21.45 -23.84 -29.67
CA ARG A 37 20.69 -24.03 -30.92
C ARG A 37 19.87 -22.78 -31.19
N ALA A 38 20.07 -22.22 -32.38
CA ALA A 38 19.35 -21.04 -32.85
C ALA A 38 17.86 -21.36 -33.03
N GLY A 39 16.98 -20.48 -32.55
CA GLY A 39 15.56 -20.47 -32.94
C GLY A 39 14.51 -21.02 -31.98
N ARG A 40 14.79 -21.32 -30.71
CA ARG A 40 13.76 -21.67 -29.71
C ARG A 40 14.02 -21.04 -28.33
N PRO A 41 12.98 -20.81 -27.49
CA PRO A 41 13.11 -20.15 -26.20
C PRO A 41 14.06 -20.88 -25.25
N LYS A 42 14.83 -20.11 -24.48
CA LYS A 42 15.89 -20.55 -23.55
C LYS A 42 15.35 -21.58 -22.56
N ARG A 43 15.81 -22.84 -22.65
CA ARG A 43 15.53 -23.85 -21.62
C ARG A 43 16.37 -23.59 -20.36
N PRO A 44 15.84 -23.84 -19.16
CA PRO A 44 16.60 -23.72 -17.91
C PRO A 44 17.74 -24.75 -17.83
N CYS A 45 18.82 -24.39 -17.14
CA CYS A 45 20.01 -25.20 -16.92
C CYS A 45 19.65 -26.59 -16.36
N VAL A 46 20.18 -27.66 -16.96
CA VAL A 46 19.96 -29.04 -16.51
C VAL A 46 20.76 -29.27 -15.22
N ILE A 47 20.06 -29.47 -14.10
CA ILE A 47 20.67 -29.78 -12.81
C ILE A 47 20.93 -31.30 -12.77
N VAL A 48 22.19 -31.70 -12.87
CA VAL A 48 22.59 -33.09 -12.61
C VAL A 48 22.93 -33.22 -11.12
N ARG A 49 22.12 -33.98 -10.37
CA ARG A 49 22.47 -34.40 -9.00
C ARG A 49 23.38 -35.62 -9.10
N VAL A 50 24.64 -35.49 -8.64
CA VAL A 50 25.53 -36.64 -8.45
C VAL A 50 25.36 -37.13 -6.99
N PRO A 51 25.24 -38.44 -6.72
CA PRO A 51 25.13 -38.95 -5.35
C PRO A 51 26.48 -38.92 -4.63
N SER A 52 26.51 -38.42 -3.40
CA SER A 52 27.67 -38.50 -2.51
C SER A 52 27.69 -39.85 -1.78
N SER A 53 28.77 -40.62 -1.88
CA SER A 53 29.01 -41.82 -1.06
C SER A 53 29.45 -41.48 0.37
N PRO A 54 29.32 -42.40 1.35
CA PRO A 54 29.42 -42.11 2.78
C PRO A 54 30.81 -42.40 3.38
N ALA A 55 31.19 -41.67 4.42
CA ALA A 55 32.29 -42.02 5.34
C ALA A 55 31.81 -41.75 6.78
N ARG A 56 31.51 -42.80 7.57
CA ARG A 56 32.38 -43.59 8.49
C ARG A 56 32.58 -42.90 9.86
N ALA A 57 31.90 -43.43 10.87
CA ALA A 57 32.14 -43.16 12.30
C ALA A 57 33.38 -43.92 12.82
N PRO A 58 33.97 -43.48 13.95
CA PRO A 58 33.87 -44.29 15.18
C PRO A 58 33.74 -43.50 16.51
N SER A 59 33.10 -44.13 17.50
CA SER A 59 32.96 -43.80 18.95
C SER A 59 34.06 -44.50 19.81
N PRO A 60 34.02 -44.57 21.17
CA PRO A 60 33.80 -43.59 22.27
C PRO A 60 34.80 -43.74 23.48
N ALA A 61 34.74 -42.86 24.50
CA ALA A 61 35.12 -43.10 25.92
C ALA A 61 34.51 -41.98 26.81
N GLN A 62 33.50 -42.19 27.67
CA GLN A 62 33.36 -42.89 28.96
C GLN A 62 33.66 -42.06 30.23
N SER A 63 32.82 -42.29 31.26
CA SER A 63 32.92 -41.96 32.71
C SER A 63 32.20 -40.66 33.20
N ASN A 64 31.33 -40.62 34.22
CA ASN A 64 30.77 -41.63 35.15
C ASN A 64 29.58 -41.07 35.99
N THR A 65 28.64 -41.96 36.38
CA THR A 65 27.76 -42.03 37.60
C THR A 65 26.78 -40.88 37.94
N ALA A 66 25.51 -41.07 38.38
CA ALA A 66 24.91 -42.09 39.28
C ALA A 66 23.38 -42.33 39.07
N ARG A 67 22.82 -43.35 39.74
CA ARG A 67 21.49 -44.00 39.62
C ARG A 67 20.32 -43.37 40.42
N ILE A 68 19.14 -43.23 39.77
CA ILE A 68 17.76 -43.76 40.07
C ILE A 68 17.07 -43.31 41.40
N PRO A 69 15.77 -42.89 41.45
CA PRO A 69 14.61 -43.64 40.94
C PRO A 69 13.49 -42.93 40.17
N ILE A 70 12.77 -43.79 39.43
CA ILE A 70 11.58 -43.58 38.61
C ILE A 70 10.37 -43.31 39.51
N VAL A 71 9.66 -42.21 39.26
CA VAL A 71 8.26 -41.99 39.65
C VAL A 71 7.50 -41.59 38.37
N ILE A 72 6.40 -42.30 38.14
CA ILE A 72 5.46 -42.10 37.03
C ILE A 72 4.55 -40.92 37.40
N GLU A 73 4.55 -39.87 36.60
CA GLU A 73 3.53 -38.81 36.66
C GLU A 73 3.27 -38.23 35.25
N GLU A 74 2.00 -38.00 34.94
CA GLU A 74 1.44 -37.68 33.62
C GLU A 74 1.60 -36.19 33.21
N ARG A 75 1.80 -35.99 31.88
CA ARG A 75 1.56 -34.79 31.02
C ARG A 75 2.46 -33.54 31.20
N PRO A 76 2.55 -32.62 30.19
CA PRO A 76 2.12 -32.64 28.78
C PRO A 76 3.23 -32.27 27.75
N SER A 77 3.00 -32.64 26.49
CA SER A 77 3.85 -32.34 25.33
C SER A 77 3.98 -30.83 25.05
N LEU A 78 5.19 -30.43 24.70
CA LEU A 78 5.61 -29.10 24.29
C LEU A 78 4.89 -28.62 23.02
N HIS A 79 4.65 -27.31 23.03
CA HIS A 79 4.07 -26.45 22.00
C HIS A 79 4.48 -26.75 20.56
N GLU A 80 3.48 -26.95 19.70
CA GLU A 80 3.54 -26.59 18.29
C GLU A 80 3.44 -25.06 18.13
N PRO A 81 4.10 -24.45 17.13
CA PRO A 81 3.88 -23.05 16.79
C PRO A 81 2.58 -22.91 16.01
N ASN A 82 1.50 -22.54 16.70
CA ASN A 82 0.27 -22.05 16.09
C ASN A 82 0.60 -20.82 15.24
N THR A 83 0.55 -20.97 13.92
CA THR A 83 0.42 -19.83 13.00
C THR A 83 -1.06 -19.71 12.69
N ASP A 84 -1.78 -19.00 13.55
CA ASP A 84 -3.14 -18.56 13.30
C ASP A 84 -3.10 -17.47 12.21
N ILE A 85 -2.98 -17.93 10.96
CA ILE A 85 -3.24 -17.11 9.78
C ILE A 85 -4.74 -17.24 9.50
N PRO A 86 -5.52 -16.14 9.54
CA PRO A 86 -6.94 -16.16 9.22
C PRO A 86 -7.19 -16.78 7.83
N PRO A 87 -8.24 -17.60 7.65
CA PRO A 87 -8.49 -18.35 6.41
C PRO A 87 -8.65 -17.47 5.16
N HIS A 88 -8.92 -16.17 5.32
CA HIS A 88 -9.00 -15.22 4.21
C HIS A 88 -7.65 -14.79 3.62
N LEU A 89 -6.53 -15.05 4.31
CA LEU A 89 -5.17 -14.73 3.82
C LEU A 89 -4.53 -15.90 3.07
N THR A 90 -4.87 -17.14 3.44
CA THR A 90 -4.40 -18.36 2.74
C THR A 90 -4.96 -18.48 1.33
N ASP A 91 -6.13 -17.91 1.06
CA ASP A 91 -6.76 -17.97 -0.25
C ASP A 91 -6.16 -16.97 -1.26
N PHE A 92 -5.45 -15.93 -0.82
CA PHE A 92 -4.92 -14.91 -1.73
C PHE A 92 -3.78 -15.42 -2.63
N GLU A 93 -2.95 -16.35 -2.14
CA GLU A 93 -1.90 -16.99 -2.95
C GLU A 93 -2.48 -17.98 -3.97
N SER A 94 -3.61 -18.62 -3.64
CA SER A 94 -4.35 -19.57 -4.47
C SER A 94 -5.03 -18.92 -5.68
N PHE A 95 -5.31 -17.62 -5.62
CA PHE A 95 -6.02 -16.86 -6.65
C PHE A 95 -5.12 -16.17 -7.67
N THR A 96 -3.82 -16.48 -7.73
CA THR A 96 -2.99 -16.03 -8.86
C THR A 96 -3.39 -16.80 -10.12
N PRO A 97 -4.05 -16.19 -11.12
CA PRO A 97 -4.15 -16.85 -12.41
C PRO A 97 -2.71 -16.85 -12.96
N VAL A 98 -2.29 -17.99 -13.51
CA VAL A 98 -1.11 -18.03 -14.40
C VAL A 98 -1.45 -17.15 -15.60
N GLN A 99 -1.26 -15.84 -15.48
CA GLN A 99 -1.37 -14.92 -16.60
C GLN A 99 -0.16 -15.16 -17.50
N SER A 100 -0.42 -15.88 -18.60
CA SER A 100 0.47 -15.85 -19.75
C SER A 100 0.54 -14.39 -20.22
N HIS A 101 1.72 -13.77 -20.10
CA HIS A 101 2.00 -12.36 -20.41
C HIS A 101 1.86 -11.98 -21.90
N SER A 102 1.06 -12.69 -22.71
CA SER A 102 1.05 -12.54 -24.17
C SER A 102 -0.18 -11.86 -24.77
N ASP A 103 -1.23 -11.55 -24.00
CA ASP A 103 -2.47 -10.98 -24.56
C ASP A 103 -2.75 -9.53 -24.11
N ILE A 104 -1.71 -8.73 -23.89
CA ILE A 104 -1.87 -7.30 -23.62
C ILE A 104 -1.69 -6.56 -24.95
N LEU A 105 -2.73 -5.81 -25.34
CA LEU A 105 -2.83 -4.86 -26.46
C LEU A 105 -3.68 -5.30 -27.67
N THR A 106 -4.97 -5.55 -27.42
CA THR A 106 -6.02 -5.18 -28.38
C THR A 106 -6.60 -3.82 -28.01
N GLN A 107 -6.73 -2.95 -29.01
CA GLN A 107 -7.07 -1.51 -28.89
C GLN A 107 -8.44 -1.22 -28.23
N THR A 108 -9.25 -2.24 -27.97
CA THR A 108 -10.52 -2.22 -27.23
C THR A 108 -10.37 -2.23 -25.70
N ASP A 109 -9.26 -2.72 -25.14
CA ASP A 109 -9.05 -2.83 -23.67
C ASP A 109 -8.62 -1.51 -22.99
N ILE A 110 -8.11 -0.55 -23.77
CA ILE A 110 -7.69 0.77 -23.25
C ILE A 110 -8.92 1.56 -22.78
N ASN A 111 -10.08 1.36 -23.44
CA ASN A 111 -11.34 1.98 -23.04
C ASN A 111 -11.99 1.31 -21.82
N ALA A 112 -11.63 0.05 -21.51
CA ALA A 112 -12.17 -0.71 -20.38
C ALA A 112 -11.37 -0.56 -19.07
N SER A 113 -10.11 -0.12 -19.13
CA SER A 113 -9.25 0.05 -17.96
C SER A 113 -9.32 1.48 -17.37
N CYS A 114 -9.04 1.61 -16.07
CA CYS A 114 -8.92 2.88 -15.35
C CYS A 114 -7.48 3.08 -14.85
N THR A 115 -7.09 4.32 -14.57
CA THR A 115 -5.77 4.67 -14.04
C THR A 115 -5.76 4.77 -12.50
N CYS A 116 -6.83 4.35 -11.83
CA CYS A 116 -7.04 4.55 -10.40
C CYS A 116 -5.91 3.98 -9.55
N LEU A 117 -5.41 2.78 -9.88
CA LEU A 117 -4.31 2.16 -9.13
C LEU A 117 -3.06 3.05 -9.12
N SER A 118 -2.67 3.57 -10.27
CA SER A 118 -1.53 4.48 -10.41
C SER A 118 -1.76 5.78 -9.66
N ILE A 119 -2.97 6.36 -9.73
CA ILE A 119 -3.34 7.57 -8.99
C ILE A 119 -3.17 7.32 -7.49
N LEU A 120 -3.68 6.20 -6.96
CA LEU A 120 -3.59 5.87 -5.54
C LEU A 120 -2.14 5.75 -5.05
N TYR A 121 -1.27 5.07 -5.80
CA TYR A 121 0.15 4.96 -5.42
C TYR A 121 0.88 6.31 -5.49
N LEU A 122 0.57 7.15 -6.47
CA LEU A 122 1.13 8.50 -6.56
C LEU A 122 0.71 9.37 -5.37
N LEU A 123 -0.56 9.28 -4.96
CA LEU A 123 -1.08 9.99 -3.79
C LEU A 123 -0.40 9.50 -2.50
N LEU A 124 -0.30 8.19 -2.30
CA LEU A 124 0.41 7.61 -1.15
C LEU A 124 1.88 8.04 -1.10
N ASN A 125 2.58 7.99 -2.22
CA ASN A 125 3.97 8.44 -2.29
C ASN A 125 4.10 9.92 -1.92
N ARG A 126 3.20 10.77 -2.44
CA ARG A 126 3.21 12.22 -2.14
C ARG A 126 3.00 12.50 -0.65
N LEU A 127 2.09 11.78 0.01
CA LEU A 127 1.81 11.99 1.44
C LEU A 127 2.87 11.38 2.36
N ARG A 128 3.46 10.23 1.99
CA ARG A 128 4.48 9.55 2.83
C ARG A 128 5.83 10.25 2.80
N VAL A 129 6.22 10.88 1.69
CA VAL A 129 7.52 11.56 1.57
C VAL A 129 7.57 12.86 2.37
N ARG A 130 6.43 13.46 2.71
CA ARG A 130 6.38 14.71 3.47
C ARG A 130 6.41 14.46 4.98
N THR A 131 7.57 14.66 5.58
CA THR A 131 7.79 14.54 7.03
C THR A 131 7.37 15.80 7.79
N GLU A 132 7.59 16.97 7.20
CA GLU A 132 7.25 18.28 7.76
C GLU A 132 6.07 18.88 6.99
N LEU A 133 5.07 19.37 7.72
CA LEU A 133 3.91 20.05 7.15
C LEU A 133 3.99 21.55 7.46
N ILE A 134 3.69 22.38 6.48
CA ILE A 134 3.69 23.84 6.57
C ILE A 134 2.27 24.34 6.35
N VAL A 135 1.72 24.97 7.39
CA VAL A 135 0.41 25.66 7.34
C VAL A 135 0.62 27.05 6.74
N PRO A 136 -0.20 27.51 5.77
CA PRO A 136 -1.42 26.86 5.25
C PRO A 136 -1.22 26.04 3.96
N ASP A 137 -0.06 26.11 3.31
CA ASP A 137 0.16 25.57 1.96
C ASP A 137 -0.11 24.07 1.84
N ASP A 138 0.17 23.31 2.91
CA ASP A 138 -0.04 21.87 2.91
C ASP A 138 -1.50 21.44 3.05
N LEU A 139 -2.39 22.33 3.53
CA LEU A 139 -3.85 22.09 3.44
C LEU A 139 -4.30 22.00 1.99
N ALA A 140 -3.80 22.87 1.12
CA ALA A 140 -4.10 22.79 -0.31
C ALA A 140 -3.61 21.46 -0.91
N THR A 141 -2.46 20.95 -0.47
CA THR A 141 -1.99 19.63 -0.92
C THR A 141 -2.90 18.49 -0.44
N LEU A 142 -3.37 18.53 0.81
CA LEU A 142 -4.32 17.53 1.33
C LEU A 142 -5.65 17.59 0.59
N ARG A 143 -6.20 18.79 0.35
CA ARG A 143 -7.42 18.98 -0.44
C ARG A 143 -7.29 18.41 -1.84
N ASN A 144 -6.19 18.70 -2.54
CA ASN A 144 -5.93 18.13 -3.87
C ASN A 144 -5.81 16.59 -3.83
N ALA A 145 -5.15 16.03 -2.82
CA ALA A 145 -5.06 14.58 -2.67
C ALA A 145 -6.43 13.94 -2.44
N PHE A 146 -7.26 14.60 -1.63
CA PHE A 146 -8.63 14.19 -1.33
C PHE A 146 -9.56 14.27 -2.56
N GLU A 147 -9.48 15.33 -3.35
CA GLU A 147 -10.24 15.44 -4.62
C GLU A 147 -9.89 14.29 -5.57
N ARG A 148 -8.61 13.99 -5.75
CA ARG A 148 -8.16 12.86 -6.59
C ARG A 148 -8.55 11.50 -6.02
N ALA A 149 -8.62 11.36 -4.70
CA ALA A 149 -9.14 10.17 -4.04
C ALA A 149 -10.66 10.01 -4.29
N THR A 150 -11.39 11.13 -4.37
CA THR A 150 -12.81 11.16 -4.75
C THR A 150 -13.04 10.68 -6.18
N ASP A 151 -12.22 11.12 -7.14
CA ASP A 151 -12.26 10.60 -8.51
C ASP A 151 -12.12 9.06 -8.57
N VAL A 152 -11.26 8.50 -7.71
CA VAL A 152 -11.05 7.04 -7.61
C VAL A 152 -12.22 6.33 -6.95
N LEU A 153 -12.84 6.94 -5.93
CA LEU A 153 -14.01 6.40 -5.26
C LEU A 153 -15.20 6.28 -6.22
N GLU A 154 -15.40 7.31 -7.04
CA GLU A 154 -16.50 7.47 -8.00
C GLU A 154 -16.26 6.82 -9.36
N CYS A 155 -15.08 6.23 -9.55
CA CYS A 155 -14.73 5.56 -10.81
C CYS A 155 -15.74 4.45 -11.15
N PRO A 156 -16.41 4.51 -12.32
CA PRO A 156 -17.41 3.52 -12.71
C PRO A 156 -16.80 2.19 -13.14
N LYS A 157 -15.48 2.16 -13.40
CA LYS A 157 -14.78 0.97 -13.92
C LYS A 157 -14.28 0.05 -12.82
N CYS A 158 -13.75 0.59 -11.71
CA CYS A 158 -13.19 -0.21 -10.62
C CYS A 158 -14.15 -1.28 -10.09
N PRO A 159 -15.44 -0.97 -9.84
CA PRO A 159 -16.40 -1.92 -9.27
C PRO A 159 -16.70 -3.14 -10.16
N LEU A 160 -16.43 -3.03 -11.48
CA LEU A 160 -16.77 -4.05 -12.47
C LEU A 160 -15.74 -5.19 -12.55
N ARG A 161 -14.61 -5.08 -11.85
CA ARG A 161 -13.56 -6.11 -11.83
C ARG A 161 -13.19 -6.47 -10.40
N PHE A 162 -13.29 -7.76 -10.06
CA PHE A 162 -13.07 -8.30 -8.72
C PHE A 162 -11.75 -7.83 -8.09
N PHE A 163 -10.65 -7.97 -8.81
CA PHE A 163 -9.34 -7.56 -8.29
C PHE A 163 -9.23 -6.04 -8.14
N SER A 164 -9.74 -5.28 -9.12
CA SER A 164 -9.62 -3.83 -9.13
C SER A 164 -10.36 -3.19 -7.97
N VAL A 165 -11.59 -3.62 -7.68
CA VAL A 165 -12.38 -3.04 -6.59
C VAL A 165 -11.79 -3.34 -5.22
N LEU A 166 -11.35 -4.58 -4.97
CA LEU A 166 -10.74 -4.97 -3.69
C LEU A 166 -9.39 -4.29 -3.47
N GLN A 167 -8.52 -4.32 -4.49
CA GLN A 167 -7.20 -3.69 -4.40
C GLN A 167 -7.33 -2.17 -4.23
N ASN A 168 -8.12 -1.51 -5.07
CA ASN A 168 -8.27 -0.06 -5.00
C ASN A 168 -8.94 0.36 -3.69
N ALA A 169 -9.89 -0.41 -3.17
CA ALA A 169 -10.51 -0.12 -1.87
C ALA A 169 -9.52 -0.25 -0.71
N GLY A 170 -8.70 -1.31 -0.68
CA GLY A 170 -7.68 -1.47 0.35
C GLY A 170 -6.66 -0.32 0.34
N ILE A 171 -6.13 0.02 -0.84
CA ILE A 171 -5.17 1.13 -0.98
C ILE A 171 -5.83 2.48 -0.66
N LEU A 172 -7.09 2.67 -1.06
CA LEU A 172 -7.84 3.89 -0.74
C LEU A 172 -8.09 4.01 0.77
N GLY A 173 -8.37 2.91 1.47
CA GLY A 173 -8.44 2.90 2.93
C GLY A 173 -7.11 3.29 3.60
N ILE A 174 -5.98 2.77 3.10
CA ILE A 174 -4.64 3.16 3.58
C ILE A 174 -4.41 4.66 3.32
N LEU A 175 -4.80 5.16 2.15
CA LEU A 175 -4.72 6.58 1.83
C LEU A 175 -5.54 7.42 2.80
N CYS A 176 -6.74 6.98 3.18
CA CYS A 176 -7.53 7.65 4.21
C CYS A 176 -6.78 7.74 5.55
N VAL A 177 -6.13 6.66 5.98
CA VAL A 177 -5.30 6.68 7.21
C VAL A 177 -4.18 7.73 7.07
N CYS A 178 -3.46 7.75 5.95
CA CYS A 178 -2.40 8.73 5.73
C CYS A 178 -2.90 10.19 5.71
N ILE A 179 -4.09 10.44 5.13
CA ILE A 179 -4.71 11.77 5.14
C ILE A 179 -5.11 12.16 6.57
N ALA A 180 -5.75 11.25 7.32
CA ALA A 180 -6.15 11.48 8.71
C ALA A 180 -4.94 11.82 9.59
N GLU A 181 -3.86 11.03 9.51
CA GLU A 181 -2.61 11.30 10.22
C GLU A 181 -1.97 12.63 9.83
N SER A 182 -2.13 13.05 8.57
CA SER A 182 -1.62 14.34 8.10
C SER A 182 -2.39 15.50 8.71
N TYR A 183 -3.71 15.40 8.89
CA TYR A 183 -4.47 16.39 9.65
C TYR A 183 -4.03 16.46 11.12
N VAL A 184 -3.78 15.31 11.76
CA VAL A 184 -3.26 15.27 13.14
C VAL A 184 -1.91 16.00 13.23
N ARG A 185 -0.99 15.74 12.30
CA ARG A 185 0.31 16.42 12.24
C ARG A 185 0.17 17.92 11.98
N LEU A 186 -0.80 18.30 11.17
CA LEU A 186 -1.05 19.71 10.85
C LEU A 186 -1.53 20.48 12.09
N ILE A 187 -2.46 19.90 12.88
CA ILE A 187 -2.90 20.49 14.16
C ILE A 187 -1.71 20.68 15.12
N LYS A 188 -0.84 19.68 15.25
CA LYS A 188 0.39 19.79 16.06
C LYS A 188 1.33 20.90 15.57
N THR A 189 1.42 21.08 14.25
CA THR A 189 2.23 22.15 13.64
C THR A 189 1.65 23.53 13.95
N ILE A 190 0.31 23.66 13.93
CA ILE A 190 -0.39 24.89 14.31
C ILE A 190 -0.06 25.23 15.78
N ASP A 191 -0.21 24.26 16.69
CA ASP A 191 0.15 24.45 18.11
C ASP A 191 1.60 24.91 18.29
N ALA A 192 2.55 24.23 17.64
CA ALA A 192 3.96 24.58 17.74
C ALA A 192 4.26 26.00 17.24
N LYS A 193 3.67 26.41 16.11
CA LYS A 193 3.81 27.77 15.56
C LYS A 193 3.23 28.83 16.49
N VAL A 194 2.10 28.54 17.13
CA VAL A 194 1.46 29.47 18.06
C VAL A 194 2.34 29.67 19.29
N ILE A 195 2.86 28.58 19.88
CA ILE A 195 3.79 28.65 21.02
C ILE A 195 5.02 29.49 20.66
N GLU A 196 5.66 29.20 19.52
CA GLU A 196 6.84 29.93 19.06
C GLU A 196 6.58 31.43 18.86
N ALA A 197 5.44 31.79 18.27
CA ALA A 197 5.07 33.19 18.03
C ALA A 197 4.75 33.92 19.35
N THR A 198 4.06 33.25 20.28
CA THR A 198 3.77 33.80 21.61
C THR A 198 5.05 34.04 22.40
N ASP A 199 5.99 33.09 22.40
CA ASP A 199 7.28 33.22 23.09
C ASP A 199 8.13 34.39 22.55
N LYS A 200 8.02 34.67 21.25
CA LYS A 200 8.71 35.80 20.59
C LYS A 200 7.94 37.13 20.63
N GLY A 201 6.67 37.11 21.05
CA GLY A 201 5.79 38.28 20.97
C GLY A 201 5.46 38.71 19.53
N GLU A 202 5.50 37.78 18.58
CA GLU A 202 5.28 38.04 17.15
C GLU A 202 3.81 37.88 16.75
N LYS A 203 3.38 38.65 15.75
CA LYS A 203 2.08 38.47 15.09
C LYS A 203 2.21 37.50 13.92
N LEU A 204 1.15 36.74 13.66
CA LEU A 204 1.10 35.77 12.58
C LEU A 204 0.31 36.32 11.38
N LYS A 205 0.69 35.90 10.18
CA LYS A 205 0.07 36.37 8.93
C LYS A 205 -0.98 35.38 8.44
N VAL A 206 -2.10 35.91 7.95
CA VAL A 206 -3.15 35.18 7.24
C VAL A 206 -3.40 35.88 5.90
N ALA A 207 -3.48 35.12 4.83
CA ALA A 207 -3.88 35.62 3.52
C ALA A 207 -5.41 35.50 3.39
N LEU A 208 -6.12 36.62 3.29
CA LEU A 208 -7.55 36.62 2.95
C LEU A 208 -7.75 36.90 1.47
N ASN A 209 -8.74 36.22 0.87
CA ASN A 209 -9.27 36.60 -0.43
C ASN A 209 -10.51 37.50 -0.21
N PRO A 210 -10.38 38.84 -0.38
CA PRO A 210 -11.43 39.79 0.00
C PRO A 210 -12.68 39.73 -0.90
N LEU A 211 -12.61 39.09 -2.07
CA LEU A 211 -13.70 39.11 -3.05
C LEU A 211 -14.69 37.95 -2.92
N GLY A 212 -14.42 36.91 -2.11
CA GLY A 212 -15.32 35.77 -1.94
C GLY A 212 -15.68 35.01 -3.23
N GLN A 213 -15.06 35.35 -4.36
CA GLN A 213 -15.37 34.79 -5.66
C GLN A 213 -14.56 33.51 -5.87
N SER A 214 -15.27 32.41 -6.10
CA SER A 214 -14.73 31.19 -6.68
C SER A 214 -14.18 31.53 -8.06
N LEU A 215 -12.88 31.78 -8.17
CA LEU A 215 -12.23 32.06 -9.44
C LEU A 215 -11.29 30.92 -9.79
N THR A 216 -11.55 30.37 -10.97
CA THR A 216 -10.65 29.57 -11.79
C THR A 216 -9.22 30.09 -11.70
N ALA A 217 -8.28 29.15 -11.51
CA ALA A 217 -6.85 29.36 -11.29
C ALA A 217 -6.26 30.48 -12.17
N GLY A 218 -6.04 31.66 -11.59
CA GLY A 218 -5.53 32.80 -12.35
C GLY A 218 -5.03 33.96 -11.52
N ASP A 219 -5.87 34.60 -10.70
CA ASP A 219 -5.52 35.96 -10.23
C ASP A 219 -6.21 36.37 -8.91
N ALA A 220 -6.18 35.51 -7.89
CA ALA A 220 -6.69 35.87 -6.57
C ALA A 220 -5.68 36.80 -5.86
N VAL A 221 -6.01 38.08 -5.73
CA VAL A 221 -5.25 39.03 -4.91
C VAL A 221 -5.44 38.67 -3.43
N LEU A 222 -4.42 38.04 -2.85
CA LEU A 222 -4.38 37.70 -1.44
C LEU A 222 -3.86 38.89 -0.63
N VAL A 223 -4.65 39.38 0.33
CA VAL A 223 -4.23 40.45 1.24
C VAL A 223 -3.67 39.82 2.53
N PRO A 224 -2.39 40.03 2.86
CA PRO A 224 -1.82 39.54 4.12
C PRO A 224 -2.29 40.42 5.28
N ILE A 225 -2.87 39.81 6.30
CA ILE A 225 -3.31 40.46 7.53
C ILE A 225 -2.54 39.86 8.71
N GLU A 226 -2.07 40.71 9.61
CA GLU A 226 -1.44 40.30 10.86
C GLU A 226 -2.49 40.13 11.95
N VAL A 227 -2.47 38.97 12.60
CA VAL A 227 -3.41 38.57 13.66
C VAL A 227 -2.63 38.10 14.89
N SER A 228 -3.29 38.08 16.05
CA SER A 228 -2.67 37.50 17.26
C SER A 228 -2.48 35.99 17.11
N PRO A 229 -1.55 35.36 17.87
CA PRO A 229 -1.36 33.91 17.84
C PRO A 229 -2.65 33.12 18.12
N GLU A 230 -3.49 33.59 19.03
CA GLU A 230 -4.76 32.94 19.39
C GLU A 230 -5.80 33.04 18.27
N GLN A 231 -5.91 34.21 17.65
CA GLN A 231 -6.76 34.42 16.49
C GLN A 231 -6.31 33.55 15.31
N TRP A 232 -5.00 33.49 15.07
CA TRP A 232 -4.42 32.63 14.04
C TRP A 232 -4.72 31.15 14.29
N LYS A 233 -4.53 30.69 15.54
CA LYS A 233 -4.87 29.33 15.96
C LYS A 233 -6.31 29.00 15.64
N SER A 234 -7.24 29.85 16.06
CA SER A 234 -8.67 29.65 15.83
C SER A 234 -9.00 29.57 14.35
N LEU A 235 -8.45 30.48 13.52
CA LEU A 235 -8.66 30.48 12.07
C LEU A 235 -8.14 29.20 11.42
N MET A 236 -6.92 28.77 11.76
CA MET A 236 -6.34 27.55 11.18
C MET A 236 -7.07 26.29 11.66
N TYR A 237 -7.46 26.23 12.94
CA TYR A 237 -8.26 25.12 13.47
C TYR A 237 -9.60 25.01 12.77
N ASN A 238 -10.28 26.13 12.58
CA ASN A 238 -11.54 26.16 11.84
C ASN A 238 -11.36 25.73 10.38
N ALA A 239 -10.27 26.12 9.73
CA ALA A 239 -9.95 25.65 8.37
C ALA A 239 -9.77 24.12 8.33
N VAL A 240 -8.99 23.54 9.24
CA VAL A 240 -8.81 22.09 9.34
C VAL A 240 -10.13 21.39 9.67
N LYS A 241 -10.89 21.91 10.65
CA LYS A 241 -12.20 21.37 11.05
C LYS A 241 -13.16 21.31 9.86
N SER A 242 -13.19 22.39 9.08
CA SER A 242 -14.07 22.52 7.93
C SER A 242 -13.75 21.50 6.83
N GLU A 243 -12.48 21.11 6.65
CA GLU A 243 -12.10 20.05 5.70
C GLU A 243 -12.45 18.66 6.22
N ILE A 244 -12.28 18.41 7.52
CA ILE A 244 -12.54 17.09 8.12
C ILE A 244 -14.03 16.81 8.26
N PHE A 245 -14.77 17.73 8.88
CA PHE A 245 -16.16 17.54 9.29
C PHE A 245 -17.16 18.27 8.38
N GLY A 246 -16.68 19.13 7.49
CA GLY A 246 -17.51 19.94 6.61
C GLY A 246 -18.04 21.20 7.28
N ILE A 247 -18.59 22.08 6.45
CA ILE A 247 -19.37 23.25 6.87
C ILE A 247 -20.86 22.99 6.68
N GLU A 248 -21.68 23.76 7.37
CA GLU A 248 -23.13 23.73 7.21
C GLU A 248 -23.48 23.91 5.72
N ASN A 249 -24.26 22.97 5.16
CA ASN A 249 -24.58 22.80 3.72
C ASN A 249 -23.55 22.13 2.81
N HIS A 250 -22.32 21.84 3.27
CA HIS A 250 -21.31 21.12 2.48
C HIS A 250 -20.65 19.96 3.26
N ARG A 251 -21.41 19.31 4.15
CA ARG A 251 -20.94 18.14 4.90
C ARG A 251 -20.64 16.93 4.02
N ASP A 252 -21.34 16.79 2.90
CA ASP A 252 -21.15 15.75 1.89
C ASP A 252 -19.73 15.79 1.26
N LYS A 253 -19.11 16.96 1.24
CA LYS A 253 -17.74 17.18 0.72
C LYS A 253 -16.66 17.07 1.79
N SER A 254 -17.01 16.70 3.02
CA SER A 254 -16.05 16.53 4.09
C SER A 254 -15.25 15.24 3.96
N PHE A 255 -14.08 15.19 4.60
CA PHE A 255 -13.28 13.98 4.63
C PHE A 255 -13.99 12.82 5.38
N VAL A 256 -14.76 13.13 6.44
CA VAL A 256 -15.57 12.13 7.15
C VAL A 256 -16.64 11.54 6.23
N ALA A 257 -17.38 12.39 5.51
CA ALA A 257 -18.39 11.92 4.55
C ALA A 257 -17.77 11.09 3.42
N PHE A 258 -16.54 11.39 3.01
CA PHE A 258 -15.81 10.55 2.07
C PHE A 258 -15.51 9.15 2.61
N ILE A 259 -15.04 9.04 3.86
CA ILE A 259 -14.82 7.74 4.51
C ILE A 259 -16.14 6.96 4.57
N GLU A 260 -17.24 7.61 4.93
CA GLU A 260 -18.58 6.99 4.94
C GLU A 260 -18.98 6.48 3.57
N ARG A 261 -18.83 7.28 2.51
CA ARG A 261 -19.11 6.85 1.13
C ARG A 261 -18.23 5.67 0.69
N LEU A 262 -16.97 5.63 1.11
CA LEU A 262 -16.08 4.50 0.85
C LEU A 262 -16.57 3.23 1.56
N GLU A 263 -16.92 3.33 2.84
CA GLU A 263 -17.48 2.22 3.62
C GLU A 263 -18.78 1.71 3.00
N GLU A 264 -19.71 2.59 2.67
CA GLU A 264 -21.00 2.23 2.07
C GLU A 264 -20.79 1.53 0.72
N ARG A 265 -19.93 2.09 -0.15
CA ARG A 265 -19.60 1.48 -1.44
C ARG A 265 -19.05 0.08 -1.27
N GLN A 266 -18.13 -0.12 -0.32
CA GLN A 266 -17.50 -1.43 -0.10
C GLN A 266 -18.46 -2.42 0.55
N ALA A 267 -19.24 -1.99 1.55
CA ALA A 267 -20.27 -2.82 2.17
C ALA A 267 -21.27 -3.31 1.11
N ARG A 268 -21.77 -2.40 0.27
CA ARG A 268 -22.67 -2.75 -0.84
C ARG A 268 -22.02 -3.73 -1.82
N TRP A 269 -20.74 -3.53 -2.16
CA TRP A 269 -20.05 -4.43 -3.08
C TRP A 269 -19.85 -5.83 -2.51
N HIS A 270 -19.57 -5.98 -1.20
CA HIS A 270 -19.48 -7.30 -0.56
C HIS A 270 -20.84 -8.00 -0.47
N THR A 271 -21.92 -7.26 -0.23
CA THR A 271 -23.28 -7.83 -0.20
C THR A 271 -23.80 -8.20 -1.58
N GLN A 272 -23.49 -7.39 -2.59
CA GLN A 272 -23.94 -7.58 -3.96
C GLN A 272 -22.82 -7.26 -4.97
N PRO A 273 -21.90 -8.20 -5.20
CA PRO A 273 -20.82 -7.99 -6.16
C PRO A 273 -21.38 -7.86 -7.56
N ILE A 274 -21.04 -6.77 -8.24
CA ILE A 274 -21.43 -6.53 -9.63
C ILE A 274 -20.37 -7.01 -10.64
N ALA A 275 -19.20 -7.44 -10.14
CA ALA A 275 -18.11 -7.89 -10.97
C ALA A 275 -18.38 -9.33 -11.47
N PRO A 276 -18.40 -9.58 -12.80
CA PRO A 276 -18.71 -10.90 -13.36
C PRO A 276 -17.59 -11.92 -13.09
N ASP A 277 -16.38 -11.46 -12.77
CA ASP A 277 -15.22 -12.28 -12.40
C ASP A 277 -15.12 -12.57 -10.90
N CYS A 278 -16.15 -12.24 -10.10
CA CYS A 278 -16.19 -12.56 -8.68
C CYS A 278 -16.46 -14.06 -8.46
N SER A 279 -15.55 -14.74 -7.74
CA SER A 279 -15.70 -16.17 -7.44
C SER A 279 -16.87 -16.44 -6.49
N PRO A 280 -17.72 -17.47 -6.76
CA PRO A 280 -18.77 -17.88 -5.83
C PRO A 280 -18.26 -18.23 -4.43
N THR A 281 -17.05 -18.79 -4.33
CA THR A 281 -16.42 -19.12 -3.04
C THR A 281 -16.18 -17.88 -2.19
N TYR A 282 -15.78 -16.77 -2.82
CA TYR A 282 -15.60 -15.50 -2.13
C TYR A 282 -16.92 -14.95 -1.61
N GLN A 283 -17.98 -15.03 -2.42
CA GLN A 283 -19.32 -14.57 -2.04
C GLN A 283 -19.87 -15.36 -0.85
N SER A 284 -19.68 -16.68 -0.85
CA SER A 284 -20.05 -17.51 0.31
C SER A 284 -19.28 -17.13 1.56
N ALA A 285 -17.96 -16.88 1.44
CA ALA A 285 -17.11 -16.50 2.58
C ALA A 285 -17.49 -15.14 3.18
N CYS A 286 -17.85 -14.15 2.34
CA CYS A 286 -18.35 -12.85 2.81
C CYS A 286 -19.71 -12.95 3.50
N SER A 287 -20.51 -13.97 3.20
CA SER A 287 -21.85 -14.16 3.78
C SER A 287 -21.84 -15.01 5.05
N SER A 288 -20.79 -15.81 5.27
CA SER A 288 -20.73 -16.82 6.34
C SER A 288 -19.91 -16.43 7.57
N SER A 289 -19.15 -15.33 7.52
CA SER A 289 -18.22 -14.94 8.58
C SER A 289 -18.72 -13.73 9.37
N ASP A 290 -18.60 -13.78 10.70
CA ASP A 290 -18.77 -12.62 11.59
C ASP A 290 -17.62 -11.59 11.42
N GLU A 291 -16.54 -11.95 10.72
CA GLU A 291 -15.39 -11.09 10.48
C GLU A 291 -15.57 -10.14 9.29
N LEU A 292 -15.22 -8.88 9.49
CA LEU A 292 -15.31 -7.83 8.48
C LEU A 292 -14.20 -7.99 7.41
N PRO A 293 -14.52 -7.86 6.11
CA PRO A 293 -13.52 -7.85 5.05
C PRO A 293 -12.38 -6.85 5.29
N LEU A 294 -11.15 -7.22 4.93
CA LEU A 294 -9.94 -6.42 5.21
C LEU A 294 -10.04 -4.98 4.71
N CYS A 295 -10.57 -4.73 3.51
CA CYS A 295 -10.72 -3.38 2.97
C CYS A 295 -11.66 -2.51 3.82
N LEU A 296 -12.72 -3.09 4.39
CA LEU A 296 -13.60 -2.41 5.33
C LEU A 296 -12.93 -2.18 6.69
N THR A 297 -12.14 -3.15 7.17
CA THR A 297 -11.37 -3.01 8.42
C THR A 297 -10.36 -1.86 8.33
N ILE A 298 -9.63 -1.76 7.22
CA ILE A 298 -8.68 -0.66 6.97
C ILE A 298 -9.43 0.68 6.88
N THR A 299 -10.56 0.72 6.17
CA THR A 299 -11.34 1.97 6.03
C THR A 299 -11.84 2.46 7.39
N LYS A 300 -12.36 1.57 8.24
CA LYS A 300 -12.80 1.91 9.60
C LYS A 300 -11.65 2.40 10.49
N ALA A 301 -10.41 1.94 10.26
CA ALA A 301 -9.26 2.41 11.00
C ALA A 301 -8.99 3.90 10.75
N ALA A 302 -9.25 4.41 9.54
CA ALA A 302 -9.08 5.84 9.22
C ALA A 302 -10.02 6.73 10.06
N ARG A 303 -11.26 6.29 10.30
CA ARG A 303 -12.20 7.03 11.17
C ARG A 303 -11.67 7.13 12.59
N LYS A 304 -11.15 6.03 13.14
CA LYS A 304 -10.58 6.00 14.50
C LYS A 304 -9.42 6.98 14.71
N VAL A 305 -8.65 7.28 13.66
CA VAL A 305 -7.57 8.28 13.73
C VAL A 305 -8.13 9.70 13.91
N LEU A 306 -9.36 9.96 13.46
CA LEU A 306 -10.01 11.27 13.56
C LEU A 306 -10.71 11.49 14.92
N ASP A 307 -11.01 10.44 15.68
CA ASP A 307 -11.72 10.56 16.98
C ASP A 307 -11.08 11.58 17.93
N PRO A 308 -9.74 11.62 18.12
CA PRO A 308 -9.11 12.63 18.98
C PRO A 308 -9.23 14.06 18.44
N LEU A 309 -9.37 14.23 17.12
CA LEU A 309 -9.55 15.55 16.50
C LEU A 309 -10.96 16.09 16.70
N ALA A 310 -11.97 15.22 16.81
CA ALA A 310 -13.33 15.64 17.10
C ALA A 310 -13.41 16.35 18.46
N SER A 311 -12.69 15.86 19.47
CA SER A 311 -12.66 16.47 20.82
C SER A 311 -11.70 17.65 20.96
N THR A 312 -10.67 17.76 20.12
CA THR A 312 -9.63 18.80 20.24
C THR A 312 -10.05 20.12 19.58
N VAL A 313 -11.07 20.09 18.72
CA VAL A 313 -11.52 21.22 17.92
C VAL A 313 -12.95 21.67 18.27
N GLU A 314 -13.50 21.18 19.39
CA GLU A 314 -14.64 21.78 20.12
C GLU A 314 -14.14 22.84 21.10
#